data_AF-A0A842N6F5-F1
#
_entry.id   AF-A0A842N6F5-F1
#
_cell.length_a   1.000
_cell.length_b   1.000
_cell.length_c   1.000
_cell.angle_alpha   90.00
_cell.angle_beta   90.00
_cell.angle_gamma   90.00
#
_symmetry.space_group_name_H-M   'P 1'
#
loop_
_entity.id
_entity.type
_entity.pdbx_description
1 polymer ?
#
loop_
_entity_poly.entity_id
_entity_poly.type
_entity_poly.pdbx_seq_one_letter_code
_entity_poly.pdbx_strand_id
1 'polypeptide(L)'
;MDFTQFVYTLEGYGLTDALLPFLLIFAVIFAILQKVKIFGKEKKNINVILAVVIGLLVVIPHVTNSYPPGGDIVEIMNNAIPNVSLIIISIIMLLILVGVFGSEIDIVGTSLAGWVAFISLLIVGYIFGRAAGWFEYLPNWLSWLDDPETQALVIILLVFGLLIWFVTKEPKKTTEGRISNGFKEIGKIFK
;
A
#
# COMPACT_ATOMS: atom_id res chain seq x y z
N MET A 1 24.12 16.51 35.23
CA MET A 1 23.06 15.75 34.55
C MET A 1 23.50 15.65 33.10
N ASP A 2 23.71 14.43 32.58
CA ASP A 2 24.06 14.24 31.17
C ASP A 2 22.84 14.55 30.27
N PHE A 3 23.07 14.97 29.03
CA PHE A 3 22.00 15.29 28.08
C PHE A 3 21.06 14.10 27.87
N THR A 4 21.62 12.89 27.77
CA THR A 4 20.86 11.64 27.67
C THR A 4 19.92 11.46 28.86
N GLN A 5 20.41 11.71 30.07
CA GLN A 5 19.62 11.58 31.30
C GLN A 5 18.53 12.65 31.39
N PHE A 6 18.79 13.86 30.91
CA PHE A 6 17.77 14.91 30.79
C PHE A 6 16.66 14.50 29.83
N VAL A 7 16.99 13.96 28.66
CA VAL A 7 16.00 13.46 27.68
C VAL A 7 15.15 12.34 28.27
N TYR A 8 15.77 11.33 28.90
CA TYR A 8 15.00 10.27 29.57
C TYR A 8 14.12 10.78 30.71
N THR A 9 14.53 11.83 31.42
CA THR A 9 13.72 12.45 32.47
C THR A 9 12.49 13.13 31.88
N LEU A 10 12.64 13.83 30.75
CA LEU A 10 11.51 14.44 30.03
C LEU A 10 10.57 13.40 29.44
N GLU A 11 11.13 12.33 28.86
CA GLU A 11 10.36 11.19 28.36
C GLU A 11 9.56 10.53 29.49
N GLY A 12 10.18 10.29 30.65
CA GLY A 12 9.51 9.74 31.83
C GLY A 12 8.41 10.64 32.43
N TYR A 13 8.41 11.94 32.12
CA TYR A 13 7.30 12.85 32.45
C TYR A 13 6.19 12.87 31.38
N GLY A 14 6.25 11.99 30.38
CA GLY A 14 5.26 11.90 29.32
C GLY A 14 5.36 13.04 28.31
N LEU A 15 6.52 13.71 28.19
CA LEU A 15 6.70 14.77 27.20
C LEU A 15 6.47 14.24 25.79
N THR A 16 7.04 13.09 25.45
CA THR A 16 6.91 12.48 24.12
C THR A 16 5.46 12.06 23.85
N ASP A 17 4.84 11.39 24.83
CA ASP A 17 3.49 10.84 24.74
C ASP A 17 2.40 11.93 24.69
N ALA A 18 2.65 13.11 25.26
CA ALA A 18 1.73 14.24 25.19
C ALA A 18 2.05 15.19 24.03
N LEU A 19 3.30 15.62 23.90
CA LEU A 19 3.69 16.72 23.03
C LEU A 19 3.65 16.32 21.55
N LEU A 20 4.14 15.13 21.20
CA LEU A 20 4.16 14.70 19.79
C LEU A 20 2.76 14.59 19.19
N PRO A 21 1.80 13.86 19.79
CA PRO A 21 0.45 13.82 19.25
C PRO A 21 -0.25 15.18 19.29
N PHE A 22 0.04 16.02 20.30
CA PHE A 22 -0.50 17.38 20.37
C PHE A 22 -0.07 18.21 19.17
N LEU A 23 1.24 18.25 18.89
CA LEU A 23 1.79 19.02 17.78
C LEU A 23 1.28 18.51 16.43
N LEU A 24 1.14 17.19 16.27
CA LEU A 24 0.60 16.58 15.07
C LEU A 24 -0.86 17.00 14.83
N ILE A 25 -1.72 16.84 15.82
CA ILE A 25 -3.15 17.19 15.72
C ILE A 25 -3.30 18.70 15.53
N PHE A 26 -2.58 19.50 16.31
CA PHE A 26 -2.55 20.95 16.17
C PHE A 26 -2.19 21.36 14.73
N ALA A 27 -1.10 20.83 14.18
CA ALA A 27 -0.62 21.18 12.86
C ALA A 27 -1.63 20.80 11.76
N VAL A 28 -2.20 19.59 11.83
CA VAL A 28 -3.19 19.10 10.86
C VAL A 28 -4.46 19.94 10.91
N ILE A 29 -5.04 20.15 12.10
CA ILE A 29 -6.26 20.94 12.27
C ILE A 29 -6.01 22.38 11.85
N PHE A 30 -4.90 22.98 12.26
CA PHE A 30 -4.53 24.33 11.84
C PHE A 30 -4.42 24.45 10.33
N ALA A 31 -3.74 23.50 9.66
CA ALA A 31 -3.59 23.48 8.21
C ALA A 31 -4.95 23.35 7.50
N ILE A 32 -5.83 22.48 8.00
CA ILE A 32 -7.20 22.33 7.46
C ILE A 32 -7.98 23.63 7.61
N LEU A 33 -7.99 24.25 8.80
CA LEU A 33 -8.70 25.51 9.05
C LEU A 33 -8.18 26.66 8.17
N GLN A 34 -6.87 26.72 7.92
CA GLN A 34 -6.26 27.68 6.98
C GLN A 34 -6.68 27.43 5.53
N LYS A 35 -6.76 26.15 5.12
CA LYS A 35 -7.13 25.78 3.75
C LYS A 35 -8.61 26.02 3.48
N VAL A 36 -9.49 25.67 4.42
CA VAL A 36 -10.95 25.79 4.31
C VAL A 36 -11.42 27.24 4.51
N LYS A 37 -10.69 28.05 5.29
CA LYS A 37 -11.02 29.45 5.59
C LYS A 37 -12.40 29.62 6.22
N ILE A 38 -12.77 28.73 7.15
CA ILE A 38 -14.10 28.68 7.76
C ILE A 38 -14.50 29.98 8.46
N PHE A 39 -13.54 30.70 9.06
CA PHE A 39 -13.77 31.99 9.72
C PHE A 39 -13.49 33.20 8.80
N GLY A 40 -13.29 32.97 7.50
CA GLY A 40 -12.94 33.99 6.53
C GLY A 40 -11.44 34.10 6.24
N LYS A 41 -11.09 34.94 5.25
CA LYS A 41 -9.70 35.22 4.90
C LYS A 41 -9.03 35.97 6.06
N GLU A 42 -7.79 35.57 6.38
CA GLU A 42 -6.91 36.24 7.37
C GLU A 42 -7.25 36.04 8.87
N LYS A 43 -8.15 35.13 9.25
CA LYS A 43 -8.41 34.78 10.67
C LYS A 43 -7.41 33.75 11.23
N LYS A 44 -6.10 34.01 11.08
CA LYS A 44 -5.05 33.09 11.52
C LYS A 44 -5.06 32.87 13.04
N ASN A 45 -5.26 33.92 13.81
CA ASN A 45 -5.34 33.87 15.27
C ASN A 45 -6.44 32.92 15.77
N ILE A 46 -7.65 33.00 15.19
CA ILE A 46 -8.78 32.13 15.56
C ILE A 46 -8.46 30.68 15.19
N ASN A 47 -7.89 30.45 13.99
CA ASN A 47 -7.49 29.11 13.56
C ASN A 47 -6.45 28.48 14.49
N VAL A 48 -5.47 29.26 14.97
CA VAL A 48 -4.47 28.79 15.95
C VAL A 48 -5.16 28.41 17.25
N ILE A 49 -5.98 29.31 17.82
CA ILE A 49 -6.66 29.06 19.09
C ILE A 49 -7.51 27.80 19.00
N LEU A 50 -8.31 27.64 17.94
CA LEU A 50 -9.15 26.47 17.76
C LEU A 50 -8.33 25.19 17.59
N ALA A 51 -7.25 25.22 16.82
CA ALA A 51 -6.37 24.08 16.66
C ALA A 51 -5.69 23.66 17.98
N VAL A 52 -5.29 24.63 18.82
CA VAL A 52 -4.74 24.34 20.16
C VAL A 52 -5.80 23.70 21.04
N VAL A 53 -7.01 24.26 21.09
CA VAL A 53 -8.10 23.71 21.89
C VAL A 53 -8.43 22.29 21.48
N ILE A 54 -8.55 22.02 20.17
CA ILE A 54 -8.82 20.67 19.66
C ILE A 54 -7.65 19.72 19.98
N GLY A 55 -6.41 20.16 19.76
CA GLY A 55 -5.23 19.35 20.10
C GLY A 55 -5.18 18.96 21.57
N LEU A 56 -5.45 19.92 22.48
CA LEU A 56 -5.50 19.65 23.92
C LEU A 56 -6.68 18.75 24.30
N LEU A 57 -7.86 18.93 23.70
CA LEU A 57 -9.03 18.07 23.94
C LEU A 57 -8.78 16.61 23.54
N VAL A 58 -7.87 16.35 22.61
CA VAL A 58 -7.50 14.99 22.22
C VAL A 58 -6.38 14.43 23.09
N VAL A 59 -5.37 15.23 23.40
CA VAL A 59 -4.18 14.73 24.14
C VAL A 59 -4.41 14.61 25.64
N ILE A 60 -5.18 15.52 26.26
CA ILE A 60 -5.43 15.44 27.71
C ILE A 60 -6.09 14.11 28.09
N PRO A 61 -7.16 13.65 27.40
CA PRO A 61 -7.78 12.38 27.77
C PRO A 61 -6.89 11.15 27.52
N HIS A 62 -5.99 11.22 26.52
CA HIS A 62 -4.97 10.20 26.27
C HIS A 62 -4.00 10.07 27.46
N VAL A 63 -3.35 11.18 27.84
CA VAL A 63 -2.35 11.17 28.93
C VAL A 63 -2.97 10.83 30.28
N THR A 64 -4.22 11.27 30.51
CA THR A 64 -4.96 10.98 31.75
C THR A 64 -5.64 9.62 31.76
N ASN A 65 -5.56 8.84 30.66
CA ASN A 65 -6.26 7.57 30.49
C ASN A 65 -7.78 7.67 30.76
N SER A 66 -8.41 8.78 30.36
CA SER A 66 -9.84 9.03 30.56
C SER A 66 -10.71 8.73 29.33
N TYR A 67 -10.10 8.26 28.24
CA TYR A 67 -10.86 7.72 27.10
C TYR A 67 -11.61 6.44 27.47
N PRO A 68 -12.81 6.20 26.90
CA PRO A 68 -13.44 4.89 26.98
C PRO A 68 -12.58 3.84 26.26
N PRO A 69 -12.70 2.55 26.62
CA PRO A 69 -11.94 1.48 25.96
C PRO A 69 -12.09 1.52 24.43
N GLY A 70 -10.98 1.58 23.70
CA GLY A 70 -10.93 1.66 22.24
C GLY A 70 -11.32 3.02 21.65
N GLY A 71 -11.55 4.05 22.47
CA GLY A 71 -11.90 5.40 22.04
C GLY A 71 -10.72 6.38 21.99
N ASP A 72 -9.52 5.93 22.34
CA ASP A 72 -8.32 6.77 22.35
C ASP A 72 -7.88 7.09 20.92
N ILE A 73 -8.06 8.35 20.53
CA ILE A 73 -7.75 8.82 19.18
C ILE A 73 -6.24 8.77 18.91
N VAL A 74 -5.41 9.04 19.92
CA VAL A 74 -3.95 9.02 19.78
C VAL A 74 -3.48 7.59 19.56
N GLU A 75 -4.01 6.63 20.33
CA GLU A 75 -3.71 5.21 20.15
C GLU A 75 -4.16 4.71 18.77
N ILE A 76 -5.39 5.05 18.35
CA ILE A 76 -5.90 4.72 17.02
C ILE A 76 -4.99 5.30 15.93
N MET A 77 -4.53 6.55 16.09
CA MET A 77 -3.59 7.16 15.15
C MET A 77 -2.25 6.44 15.12
N ASN A 78 -1.68 6.08 16.27
CA ASN A 78 -0.41 5.35 16.35
C ASN A 78 -0.50 3.97 15.70
N ASN A 79 -1.68 3.34 15.76
CA ASN A 79 -1.95 2.07 15.07
C ASN A 79 -2.25 2.27 13.57
N ALA A 80 -2.87 3.38 13.17
CA ALA A 80 -3.25 3.64 11.79
C ALA A 80 -2.11 4.22 10.93
N ILE A 81 -1.29 5.11 11.48
CA ILE A 81 -0.23 5.83 10.75
C ILE A 81 0.74 4.86 10.07
N PRO A 82 1.32 3.85 10.75
CA PRO A 82 2.23 2.90 10.11
C PRO A 82 1.58 2.18 8.93
N ASN A 83 0.32 1.76 9.08
CA ASN A 83 -0.43 1.06 8.04
C ASN A 83 -0.70 1.96 6.81
N VAL A 84 -1.10 3.21 7.03
CA VAL A 84 -1.29 4.19 5.94
C VAL A 84 0.03 4.52 5.27
N SER A 85 1.11 4.70 6.04
CA SER A 85 2.45 4.94 5.52
C SER A 85 2.93 3.77 4.64
N LEU A 86 2.71 2.53 5.08
CA LEU A 86 2.99 1.34 4.28
C LEU A 86 2.25 1.38 2.95
N ILE A 87 0.94 1.66 2.95
CA ILE A 87 0.14 1.75 1.71
C ILE A 87 0.68 2.82 0.76
N ILE A 88 0.99 4.02 1.27
CA ILE A 88 1.54 5.11 0.46
C ILE A 88 2.87 4.68 -0.17
N ILE A 89 3.75 4.08 0.64
CA ILE A 89 5.04 3.58 0.20
C ILE A 89 4.88 2.49 -0.88
N SER A 90 3.92 1.56 -0.71
CA SER A 90 3.59 0.54 -1.73
C SER A 90 3.17 1.17 -3.04
N ILE A 91 2.29 2.18 -3.00
CA ILE A 91 1.82 2.88 -4.20
C ILE A 91 2.97 3.59 -4.87
N ILE A 92 3.84 4.27 -4.12
CA ILE A 92 5.03 4.94 -4.68
C ILE A 92 5.95 3.91 -5.35
N MET A 93 6.23 2.77 -4.71
CA MET A 93 7.03 1.72 -5.32
C MET A 93 6.40 1.17 -6.60
N LEU A 94 5.09 0.93 -6.57
CA LEU A 94 4.37 0.49 -7.76
C LEU A 94 4.49 1.51 -8.90
N LEU A 95 4.29 2.80 -8.61
CA LEU A 95 4.43 3.88 -9.59
C LEU A 95 5.87 3.96 -10.13
N ILE A 96 6.88 3.73 -9.29
CA ILE A 96 8.28 3.66 -9.72
C ILE A 96 8.49 2.45 -10.64
N LEU A 97 8.00 1.26 -10.31
CA LEU A 97 8.15 0.08 -11.15
C LEU A 97 7.44 0.25 -12.50
N VAL A 98 6.22 0.80 -12.49
CA VAL A 98 5.50 1.14 -13.73
C VAL A 98 6.23 2.22 -14.51
N GLY A 99 6.80 3.23 -13.85
CA GLY A 99 7.58 4.28 -14.52
C GLY A 99 8.88 3.76 -15.13
N VAL A 100 9.60 2.87 -14.44
CA VAL A 100 10.88 2.30 -14.87
C VAL A 100 10.70 1.25 -15.96
N PHE A 101 9.69 0.39 -15.84
CA PHE A 101 9.49 -0.74 -16.75
C PHE A 101 8.37 -0.53 -17.79
N GLY A 102 7.49 0.46 -17.59
CA GLY A 102 6.28 0.65 -18.38
C GLY A 102 6.42 1.54 -19.61
N SER A 103 7.52 2.29 -19.75
CA SER A 103 7.66 3.25 -20.86
C SER A 103 8.53 2.78 -22.03
N GLU A 104 9.33 1.71 -21.92
CA GLU A 104 10.34 1.39 -22.96
C GLU A 104 10.42 -0.07 -23.41
N ILE A 105 9.59 -0.99 -22.90
CA ILE A 105 9.65 -2.40 -23.32
C ILE A 105 8.64 -2.68 -24.44
N ASP A 106 8.81 -2.01 -25.58
CA ASP A 106 8.19 -2.39 -26.85
C ASP A 106 9.11 -3.41 -27.58
N ILE A 107 9.42 -4.51 -26.89
CA ILE A 107 10.18 -5.61 -27.48
C ILE A 107 9.19 -6.45 -28.30
N VAL A 108 9.07 -6.11 -29.58
CA VAL A 108 8.62 -6.97 -30.67
C VAL A 108 7.36 -7.80 -30.33
N GLY A 109 6.20 -7.15 -30.39
CA GLY A 109 4.94 -7.81 -30.73
C GLY A 109 4.21 -8.65 -29.67
N THR A 110 4.67 -8.73 -28.41
CA THR A 110 3.88 -9.32 -27.32
C THR A 110 4.04 -8.62 -25.97
N SER A 111 2.99 -8.70 -25.15
CA SER A 111 2.74 -7.97 -23.90
C SER A 111 3.66 -8.32 -22.71
N LEU A 112 4.95 -8.58 -22.95
CA LEU A 112 5.93 -8.89 -21.89
C LEU A 112 6.04 -7.75 -20.87
N ALA A 113 5.98 -6.49 -21.31
CA ALA A 113 5.93 -5.33 -20.42
C ALA A 113 4.73 -5.37 -19.47
N GLY A 114 3.55 -5.72 -19.99
CA GLY A 114 2.32 -5.87 -19.19
C GLY A 114 2.40 -7.02 -18.18
N TRP A 115 3.03 -8.13 -18.56
CA TRP A 115 3.26 -9.26 -17.64
C TRP A 115 4.27 -8.92 -16.54
N VAL A 116 5.35 -8.21 -16.88
CA VAL A 116 6.34 -7.75 -15.88
C VAL A 116 5.71 -6.76 -14.91
N ALA A 117 4.91 -5.80 -15.40
CA ALA A 117 4.19 -4.86 -14.55
C ALA A 117 3.16 -5.57 -13.63
N PHE A 118 2.43 -6.55 -14.17
CA PHE A 118 1.48 -7.34 -13.39
C PHE A 118 2.15 -8.21 -12.31
N ILE A 119 3.24 -8.90 -12.65
CA ILE A 119 4.02 -9.69 -11.69
C ILE A 119 4.64 -8.76 -10.62
N SER A 120 5.16 -7.61 -11.02
CA SER A 120 5.70 -6.60 -10.10
C SER A 120 4.62 -6.08 -9.13
N LEU A 121 3.40 -5.84 -9.62
CA LEU A 121 2.26 -5.45 -8.79
C LEU A 121 1.88 -6.54 -7.78
N LEU A 122 1.88 -7.81 -8.20
CA LEU A 122 1.63 -8.93 -7.30
C LEU A 122 2.72 -9.09 -6.24
N ILE A 123 3.99 -8.96 -6.62
CA ILE A 123 5.12 -9.07 -5.69
C ILE A 123 5.09 -7.92 -4.66
N VAL A 124 4.92 -6.67 -5.11
CA VAL A 124 4.81 -5.51 -4.20
C VAL A 124 3.61 -5.66 -3.29
N GLY A 125 2.45 -6.02 -3.84
CA GLY A 125 1.23 -6.27 -3.05
C GLY A 125 1.42 -7.37 -2.01
N TYR A 126 2.12 -8.45 -2.36
CA TYR A 126 2.44 -9.54 -1.44
C TYR A 126 3.40 -9.11 -0.32
N ILE A 127 4.52 -8.46 -0.66
CA ILE A 127 5.53 -8.00 0.31
C ILE A 127 4.88 -7.05 1.33
N PHE A 128 4.14 -6.06 0.84
CA PHE A 128 3.52 -5.06 1.70
C PHE A 128 2.30 -5.60 2.45
N GLY A 129 1.53 -6.51 1.85
CA GLY A 129 0.44 -7.18 2.57
C GLY A 129 0.96 -8.06 3.71
N ARG A 130 2.10 -8.75 3.54
CA ARG A 130 2.78 -9.47 4.62
C ARG A 130 3.29 -8.51 5.70
N ALA A 131 3.94 -7.42 5.30
CA ALA A 131 4.44 -6.42 6.24
C ALA A 131 3.34 -5.73 7.05
N ALA A 132 2.14 -5.57 6.46
CA ALA A 132 0.97 -4.99 7.13
C ALA A 132 0.15 -6.01 7.94
N GLY A 133 0.62 -7.25 8.08
CA GLY A 133 -0.09 -8.30 8.82
C GLY A 133 -1.40 -8.78 8.18
N TRP A 134 -1.68 -8.44 6.93
CA TRP A 134 -2.95 -8.83 6.26
C TRP A 134 -3.11 -10.34 6.12
N PHE A 135 -2.01 -11.07 6.20
CA PHE A 135 -1.96 -12.52 6.10
C PHE A 135 -1.75 -13.22 7.46
N GLU A 136 -1.75 -12.50 8.59
CA GLU A 136 -1.61 -13.11 9.93
C GLU A 136 -2.87 -13.87 10.37
N TYR A 137 -4.04 -13.45 9.90
CA TYR A 137 -5.32 -14.10 10.22
C TYR A 137 -5.89 -14.81 9.00
N LEU A 138 -5.14 -15.80 8.50
CA LEU A 138 -5.68 -16.70 7.50
C LEU A 138 -6.83 -17.53 8.10
N PRO A 139 -7.96 -17.68 7.38
CA PRO A 139 -9.00 -18.62 7.79
C PRO A 139 -8.41 -20.00 8.08
N ASN A 140 -8.96 -20.77 9.03
CA ASN A 140 -8.40 -22.08 9.44
C ASN A 140 -8.11 -23.03 8.26
N TRP A 141 -8.91 -22.96 7.19
CA TRP A 141 -8.73 -23.75 5.97
C TRP A 141 -7.57 -23.29 5.07
N LEU A 142 -6.99 -22.12 5.35
CA LEU A 142 -5.82 -21.54 4.67
C LEU A 142 -4.61 -21.40 5.61
N SER A 143 -4.73 -21.74 6.89
CA SER A 143 -3.65 -21.67 7.89
C SER A 143 -2.41 -22.50 7.51
N TRP A 144 -2.58 -23.54 6.70
CA TRP A 144 -1.50 -24.36 6.15
C TRP A 144 -0.56 -23.59 5.20
N LEU A 145 -0.96 -22.41 4.70
CA LEU A 145 -0.11 -21.53 3.89
C LEU A 145 0.80 -20.62 4.71
N ASP A 146 0.58 -20.50 6.03
CA ASP A 146 1.42 -19.66 6.89
C ASP A 146 2.69 -20.40 7.34
N ASP A 147 2.70 -21.73 7.23
CA ASP A 147 3.86 -22.57 7.46
C ASP A 147 4.92 -22.36 6.34
N PRO A 148 6.15 -21.88 6.68
CA PRO A 148 7.17 -21.55 5.69
C PRO A 148 7.60 -22.74 4.80
N GLU A 149 7.57 -23.96 5.34
CA GLU A 149 8.01 -25.17 4.66
C GLU A 149 6.96 -25.58 3.63
N THR A 150 5.69 -25.53 4.03
CA THR A 150 4.55 -25.80 3.16
C THR A 150 4.45 -24.74 2.05
N GLN A 151 4.66 -23.47 2.39
CA GLN A 151 4.68 -22.37 1.42
C GLN A 151 5.80 -22.56 0.39
N ALA A 152 7.02 -22.92 0.82
CA ALA A 152 8.14 -23.19 -0.07
C ALA A 152 7.84 -24.36 -1.02
N LEU A 153 7.26 -25.45 -0.50
CA LEU A 153 6.88 -26.61 -1.30
C LEU A 153 5.83 -26.25 -2.35
N VAL A 154 4.80 -25.47 -1.97
CA VAL A 154 3.76 -25.00 -2.89
C VAL A 154 4.35 -24.12 -3.99
N ILE A 155 5.23 -23.18 -3.64
CA ILE A 155 5.91 -22.31 -4.63
C ILE A 155 6.74 -23.15 -5.59
N ILE A 156 7.50 -24.12 -5.09
CA ILE A 156 8.30 -25.04 -5.93
C ILE A 156 7.39 -25.81 -6.89
N LEU A 157 6.28 -26.38 -6.41
CA LEU A 157 5.32 -27.09 -7.26
C LEU A 157 4.69 -26.17 -8.32
N LEU A 158 4.34 -24.94 -7.94
CA LEU A 158 3.69 -23.98 -8.83
C LEU A 158 4.66 -23.51 -9.93
N VAL A 159 5.89 -23.17 -9.57
CA VAL A 159 6.97 -22.83 -10.53
C VAL A 159 7.27 -24.01 -11.45
N PHE A 160 7.38 -25.22 -10.89
CA PHE A 160 7.63 -26.43 -11.67
C PHE A 160 6.48 -26.74 -12.64
N GLY A 161 5.23 -26.60 -12.20
CA GLY A 161 4.03 -26.75 -13.03
C GLY A 161 3.95 -25.69 -14.14
N LEU A 162 4.28 -24.44 -13.83
CA LEU A 162 4.41 -23.36 -14.82
C LEU A 162 5.49 -23.65 -15.86
N LEU A 163 6.66 -24.17 -15.44
CA LEU A 163 7.73 -24.57 -16.33
C LEU A 163 7.29 -25.70 -17.27
N ILE A 164 6.65 -26.75 -16.75
CA ILE A 164 6.11 -27.83 -17.59
C ILE A 164 5.09 -27.28 -18.57
N TRP A 165 4.12 -26.48 -18.09
CA TRP A 165 3.11 -25.88 -18.94
C TRP A 165 3.73 -24.99 -20.03
N PHE A 166 4.75 -24.22 -19.70
CA PHE A 166 5.45 -23.36 -20.66
C PHE A 166 6.23 -24.17 -21.70
N VAL A 167 6.92 -25.23 -21.28
CA VAL A 167 7.71 -26.11 -22.16
C VAL A 167 6.82 -26.97 -23.06
N THR A 168 5.68 -27.43 -22.55
CA THR A 168 4.73 -28.28 -23.29
C THR A 168 3.78 -27.48 -24.19
N LYS A 169 3.78 -26.14 -24.08
CA LYS A 169 2.97 -25.28 -24.93
C LYS A 169 3.49 -25.32 -26.36
N GLU A 170 2.86 -26.12 -27.21
CA GLU A 170 3.16 -26.14 -28.63
C GLU A 170 2.98 -24.73 -29.24
N PRO A 171 3.89 -24.28 -30.13
CA PRO A 171 3.73 -23.01 -30.80
C PRO A 171 2.43 -23.05 -31.60
N LYS A 172 1.50 -22.12 -31.30
CA LYS A 172 0.28 -21.93 -32.10
C LYS A 172 0.70 -21.71 -33.54
N LYS A 173 0.43 -22.70 -34.41
CA LYS A 173 0.56 -22.55 -35.86
C LYS A 173 -0.21 -21.30 -36.28
N THR A 174 0.53 -20.31 -36.78
CA THR A 174 0.01 -19.10 -37.39
C THR A 174 -1.06 -19.48 -38.41
N THR A 175 -2.28 -18.99 -38.21
CA THR A 175 -3.45 -19.22 -39.07
C THR A 175 -3.32 -18.45 -40.38
N GLU A 176 -2.25 -18.65 -41.16
CA GLU A 176 -2.09 -18.06 -42.49
C GLU A 176 -2.77 -18.90 -43.59
N GLY A 177 -3.10 -20.17 -43.32
CA GLY A 177 -3.67 -21.08 -44.31
C GLY A 177 -5.21 -21.02 -44.48
N ARG A 178 -5.97 -20.58 -43.48
CA ARG A 178 -7.45 -20.61 -43.52
C ARG A 178 -8.07 -19.44 -44.28
N ILE A 179 -7.43 -18.28 -44.26
CA ILE A 179 -7.93 -17.08 -44.94
C ILE A 179 -7.67 -17.17 -46.45
N SER A 180 -6.51 -17.69 -46.87
CA SER A 180 -6.18 -17.94 -48.28
C SER A 180 -7.15 -18.90 -48.97
N ASN A 181 -7.59 -19.95 -48.28
CA ASN A 181 -8.54 -20.92 -48.83
C ASN A 181 -9.97 -20.34 -48.93
N GLY A 182 -10.40 -19.52 -47.97
CA GLY A 182 -11.70 -18.84 -48.02
C GLY A 182 -11.78 -17.84 -49.19
N PHE A 183 -10.73 -17.07 -49.46
CA PHE A 183 -10.70 -16.16 -50.61
C PHE A 183 -10.61 -16.91 -51.95
N LYS A 184 -9.93 -18.06 -52.01
CA LYS A 184 -9.86 -18.90 -53.21
C LYS A 184 -11.18 -19.59 -53.54
N GLU A 185 -11.97 -19.98 -52.54
CA GLU A 185 -13.31 -20.53 -52.77
C GLU A 185 -14.31 -19.45 -53.22
N ILE A 186 -14.27 -18.27 -52.61
CA ILE A 186 -15.11 -17.14 -53.06
C ILE A 186 -14.75 -16.74 -54.50
N GLY A 187 -13.46 -16.68 -54.86
CA GLY A 187 -13.02 -16.38 -56.23
C GLY A 187 -13.42 -17.42 -57.29
N LYS A 188 -13.75 -18.66 -56.89
CA LYS A 188 -14.27 -19.70 -57.80
C LYS A 188 -15.78 -19.64 -58.00
N ILE A 189 -16.52 -18.98 -57.11
CA ILE A 189 -17.98 -18.81 -57.21
C ILE A 189 -18.35 -17.65 -58.16
N PHE A 190 -17.43 -16.69 -58.34
CA PHE A 190 -17.63 -15.51 -59.20
C PHE A 190 -17.02 -15.63 -60.61
N LYS A 191 -16.65 -16.83 -61.06
CA LYS A 191 -16.16 -17.10 -62.43
C LYS A 191 -17.00 -18.19 -63.08
#